data_AF-A0A9X1G744-F1
#
_entry.id   AF-A0A9X1G744-F1
#
_cell.length_a   1.000
_cell.length_b   1.000
_cell.length_c   1.000
_cell.angle_alpha   90.00
_cell.angle_beta   90.00
_cell.angle_gamma   90.00
#
_symmetry.space_group_name_H-M   'P 1'
#
loop_
_entity.id
_entity.type
_entity.pdbx_description
1 polymer ?
#
loop_
_entity_poly.entity_id
_entity_poly.type
_entity_poly.pdbx_seq_one_letter_code
_entity_poly.pdbx_strand_id
1 'polypeptide(L)'
;MAQLRGIVNYVLATVLALLLVWGFSPLSASVRSGLTVFILLLSIPGIIYGWRQYGRLTSAHSAHDIPLPPESFSGPVVLVCGDTAPLFAGRGDSCESSQGWYLSVQSPEHYNALVRRIAVQRPGLLMRVSVMLALIPERHNDGDALKHMLLSWRRVVTQSRRWLSGIPPFWLCCWLNSPQCNETVRWFIRTPQDAEVQSATGLDDCVPFSLQEHSARHSHLTHAVWLDTLLGWLKRVQGDAGHHVPPLFSALRVTCFTSLAVCENNLWQRHITDQTTISPAASAGSELLPFPDLALPFLSRRRALTALQRTVGISGLLCGIFVGLAMTCSFINNQHLIRVTNDHLTLYRHLSGNTVEPKIQAQDQLRRDAQRLDRWYRRGEPLSLSMGLYQGMRLIPPLQAAISDWLPPEKPKATSPQTVRLDSMSLFDTGKWALKAGSTKVLIRALVNIKARPGWLIVIAGHTDDVGDDKSNQQLSLKRAESVRDWMRDTGDVAESCFAVQGYGESHPYKTNDTLEGRAANRRVEISLVPQADACRVPGMKEPSPEGGDALAK
;
A
#
# COMPACT_ATOMS: atom_id res chain seq x y z
N MET A 1 0.56 -15.63 15.98
CA MET A 1 -0.06 -15.44 14.64
C MET A 1 -0.92 -14.17 14.48
N ALA A 2 -1.67 -13.70 15.48
CA ALA A 2 -2.51 -12.49 15.34
C ALA A 2 -1.71 -11.20 15.04
N GLN A 3 -0.55 -11.02 15.69
CA GLN A 3 0.36 -9.89 15.46
C GLN A 3 0.97 -9.92 14.05
N LEU A 4 1.33 -11.10 13.55
CA LEU A 4 1.82 -11.30 12.17
C LEU A 4 0.76 -10.87 11.14
N ARG A 5 -0.50 -11.19 11.38
CA ARG A 5 -1.63 -10.79 10.52
C ARG A 5 -1.89 -9.28 10.54
N GLY A 6 -1.67 -8.63 11.69
CA GLY A 6 -1.70 -7.17 11.80
C GLY A 6 -0.65 -6.52 10.89
N ILE A 7 0.58 -7.04 10.94
CA ILE A 7 1.68 -6.59 10.08
C ILE A 7 1.33 -6.75 8.59
N VAL A 8 0.74 -7.89 8.20
CA VAL A 8 0.30 -8.13 6.81
C VAL A 8 -0.71 -7.07 6.35
N ASN A 9 -1.68 -6.70 7.19
CA ASN A 9 -2.64 -5.65 6.84
C ASN A 9 -2.00 -4.26 6.75
N TYR A 10 -1.02 -3.95 7.60
CA TYR A 10 -0.26 -2.70 7.49
C TYR A 10 0.56 -2.64 6.21
N VAL A 11 1.24 -3.73 5.84
CA VAL A 11 1.99 -3.83 4.58
C VAL A 11 1.07 -3.75 3.37
N LEU A 12 -0.10 -4.40 3.41
CA LEU A 12 -1.10 -4.28 2.35
C LEU A 12 -1.58 -2.84 2.19
N ALA A 13 -1.91 -2.17 3.30
CA ALA A 13 -2.37 -0.78 3.28
C ALA A 13 -1.31 0.17 2.72
N THR A 14 -0.02 -0.01 3.05
CA THR A 14 1.06 0.83 2.51
C THR A 14 1.25 0.62 1.02
N VAL A 15 1.24 -0.62 0.55
CA VAL A 15 1.36 -0.94 -0.87
C VAL A 15 0.20 -0.33 -1.65
N LEU A 16 -1.04 -0.51 -1.17
CA LEU A 16 -2.22 0.08 -1.81
C LEU A 16 -2.17 1.61 -1.82
N ALA A 17 -1.73 2.24 -0.73
CA ALA A 17 -1.59 3.69 -0.67
C ALA A 17 -0.52 4.20 -1.65
N LEU A 18 0.64 3.55 -1.74
CA LEU A 18 1.69 3.92 -2.69
C LEU A 18 1.24 3.73 -4.14
N LEU A 19 0.52 2.65 -4.44
CA LEU A 19 -0.09 2.42 -5.75
C LEU A 19 -1.10 3.51 -6.11
N LEU A 20 -1.89 3.99 -5.15
CA LEU A 20 -2.84 5.08 -5.38
C LEU A 20 -2.11 6.39 -5.75
N VAL A 21 -1.03 6.71 -5.04
CA VAL A 21 -0.26 7.95 -5.24
C VAL A 21 0.47 7.96 -6.58
N TRP A 22 1.17 6.88 -6.93
CA TRP A 22 1.95 6.83 -8.17
C TRP A 22 1.12 6.44 -9.39
N GLY A 23 0.12 5.59 -9.21
CA GLY A 23 -0.70 5.08 -10.30
C GLY A 23 -1.82 6.04 -10.71
N PHE A 24 -2.55 6.61 -9.74
CA PHE A 24 -3.83 7.28 -10.00
C PHE A 24 -3.85 8.76 -9.68
N SER A 25 -2.98 9.27 -8.79
CA SER A 25 -3.14 10.63 -8.29
C SER A 25 -2.94 11.73 -9.36
N PRO A 26 -3.80 12.77 -9.38
CA PRO A 26 -3.67 13.92 -10.28
C PRO A 26 -2.55 14.90 -9.87
N LEU A 27 -1.78 14.59 -8.82
CA LEU A 27 -0.89 15.53 -8.14
C LEU A 27 0.41 15.75 -8.93
N SER A 28 1.12 16.85 -8.65
CA SER A 28 2.44 17.11 -9.23
C SER A 28 3.50 16.16 -8.67
N ALA A 29 4.62 15.98 -9.38
CA ALA A 29 5.70 15.08 -8.98
C ALA A 29 6.24 15.39 -7.57
N SER A 30 6.41 16.68 -7.24
CA SER A 30 6.90 17.11 -5.93
C SER A 30 5.96 16.71 -4.79
N VAL A 31 4.64 16.87 -4.99
CA VAL A 31 3.63 16.50 -3.99
C VAL A 31 3.55 14.99 -3.82
N ARG A 32 3.66 14.21 -4.91
CA ARG A 32 3.72 12.74 -4.83
C ARG A 32 4.91 12.28 -4.01
N SER A 33 6.09 12.84 -4.27
CA SER A 33 7.30 12.52 -3.49
C SER A 33 7.12 12.84 -2.01
N GLY A 34 6.60 14.02 -1.66
CA GLY A 34 6.32 14.38 -0.27
C GLY A 34 5.33 13.41 0.42
N LEU A 35 4.25 13.04 -0.27
CA LEU A 35 3.24 12.14 0.28
C LEU A 35 3.76 10.70 0.45
N THR A 36 4.68 10.25 -0.41
CA THR A 36 5.33 8.94 -0.25
C THR A 36 6.20 8.87 0.98
N VAL A 37 6.98 9.92 1.25
CA VAL A 37 7.79 10.03 2.48
C VAL A 37 6.88 10.01 3.70
N PHE A 38 5.76 10.74 3.66
CA PHE A 38 4.79 10.76 4.75
C PHE A 38 4.16 9.38 5.02
N ILE A 39 3.75 8.66 3.98
CA ILE A 39 3.19 7.29 4.09
C ILE A 39 4.23 6.33 4.72
N LEU A 40 5.49 6.42 4.27
CA LEU A 40 6.56 5.58 4.80
C LEU A 40 6.87 5.92 6.28
N LEU A 41 6.92 7.20 6.63
CA LEU A 41 7.14 7.66 8.01
C LEU A 41 6.04 7.20 8.97
N LEU A 42 4.79 7.13 8.54
CA LEU A 42 3.68 6.64 9.38
C LEU A 42 3.67 5.12 9.53
N SER A 43 4.06 4.39 8.49
CA SER A 43 3.87 2.94 8.43
C SER A 43 5.05 2.13 8.97
N ILE A 44 6.28 2.56 8.70
CA ILE A 44 7.49 1.87 9.14
C ILE A 44 7.56 1.71 10.67
N PRO A 45 7.28 2.75 11.49
CA PRO A 45 7.27 2.61 12.96
C PRO A 45 6.24 1.60 13.46
N GLY A 46 5.05 1.56 12.86
CA GLY A 46 3.99 0.61 13.20
C GLY A 46 4.39 -0.84 12.90
N ILE A 47 5.03 -1.07 11.76
CA ILE A 47 5.56 -2.39 11.37
C ILE A 47 6.68 -2.83 12.33
N ILE A 48 7.64 -1.95 12.63
CA ILE A 48 8.75 -2.23 13.54
C ILE A 48 8.24 -2.50 14.97
N TYR A 49 7.27 -1.72 15.45
CA TYR A 49 6.66 -1.92 16.75
C TYR A 49 5.97 -3.28 16.85
N GLY A 50 5.18 -3.67 15.84
CA GLY A 50 4.54 -4.98 15.76
C GLY A 50 5.54 -6.14 15.75
N TRP A 51 6.63 -6.00 14.99
CA TRP A 51 7.71 -6.99 14.96
C TRP A 51 8.42 -7.12 16.31
N ARG A 52 8.76 -6.01 16.96
CA ARG A 52 9.41 -6.00 18.29
C ARG A 52 8.52 -6.60 19.37
N GLN A 53 7.22 -6.32 19.34
CA GLN A 53 6.28 -6.95 20.27
C GLN A 53 6.17 -8.46 20.05
N TYR A 54 6.09 -8.91 18.78
CA TYR A 54 6.04 -10.32 18.46
C TYR A 54 7.25 -11.09 19.05
N GLY A 55 8.46 -10.56 18.86
CA GLY A 55 9.69 -11.18 19.38
C GLY A 55 9.75 -11.25 20.92
N ARG A 56 9.30 -10.21 21.64
CA ARG A 56 9.27 -10.23 23.11
C ARG A 56 8.28 -11.26 23.68
N LEU A 57 7.18 -11.50 22.97
CA LEU A 57 6.13 -12.42 23.41
C LEU A 57 6.47 -13.90 23.16
N THR A 58 7.30 -14.19 22.16
CA THR A 58 7.78 -15.57 21.90
C THR A 58 8.86 -16.01 22.90
N SER A 59 9.57 -15.08 23.54
CA SER A 59 10.68 -15.37 24.46
C SER A 59 10.26 -15.55 25.92
N ALA A 60 8.99 -15.34 26.27
CA ALA A 60 8.47 -15.57 27.62
C ALA A 60 7.89 -16.99 27.76
N HIS A 61 8.74 -18.01 27.67
CA HIS A 61 8.41 -19.36 28.15
C HIS A 61 8.87 -19.47 29.60
N SER A 62 7.93 -19.57 30.54
CA SER A 62 8.23 -19.82 31.95
C SER A 62 7.97 -21.29 32.25
N ALA A 63 8.83 -21.92 33.06
CA ALA A 63 8.87 -23.36 33.29
C ALA A 63 7.63 -24.00 34.00
N HIS A 64 6.52 -23.28 34.17
CA HIS A 64 5.26 -23.78 34.79
C HIS A 64 4.05 -23.50 33.86
N ASP A 65 4.22 -23.77 32.57
CA ASP A 65 3.21 -23.46 31.57
C ASP A 65 2.14 -24.56 31.47
N ILE A 66 0.91 -24.26 31.92
CA ILE A 66 -0.25 -25.14 31.74
C ILE A 66 -0.46 -25.47 30.25
N PRO A 67 -0.67 -26.74 29.85
CA PRO A 67 -0.98 -27.08 28.47
C PRO A 67 -2.25 -26.38 27.97
N LEU A 68 -2.16 -25.68 26.84
CA LEU A 68 -3.34 -25.11 26.19
C LEU A 68 -4.04 -26.18 25.32
N PRO A 69 -5.37 -26.09 25.11
CA PRO A 69 -6.09 -27.01 24.25
C PRO A 69 -5.49 -27.11 22.85
N PRO A 70 -5.55 -28.29 22.20
CA PRO A 70 -5.07 -28.48 20.83
C PRO A 70 -5.86 -27.62 19.82
N GLU A 71 -5.28 -27.37 18.62
CA GLU A 71 -5.95 -26.51 17.61
C GLU A 71 -7.31 -27.05 17.17
N SER A 72 -7.48 -28.37 17.23
CA SER A 72 -8.70 -29.08 16.86
C SER A 72 -9.83 -28.89 17.87
N PHE A 73 -9.54 -28.46 19.10
CA PHE A 73 -10.55 -28.34 20.14
C PHE A 73 -11.49 -27.17 19.86
N SER A 74 -12.79 -27.47 19.79
CA SER A 74 -13.81 -26.49 19.43
C SER A 74 -14.77 -26.10 20.56
N GLY A 75 -14.64 -26.73 21.73
CA GLY A 75 -15.50 -26.52 22.90
C GLY A 75 -15.20 -25.25 23.72
N PRO A 76 -15.98 -25.03 24.79
CA PRO A 76 -15.73 -23.96 25.77
C PRO A 76 -14.45 -24.24 26.57
N VAL A 77 -13.74 -23.17 26.91
CA VAL A 77 -12.56 -23.22 27.79
C VAL A 77 -12.91 -22.50 29.09
N VAL A 78 -12.73 -23.17 30.23
CA VAL A 78 -13.07 -22.66 31.55
C VAL A 78 -11.79 -22.42 32.34
N LEU A 79 -11.57 -21.16 32.73
CA LEU A 79 -10.53 -20.79 33.68
C LEU A 79 -11.11 -20.95 35.09
N VAL A 80 -10.59 -21.90 35.86
CA VAL A 80 -11.08 -22.22 37.20
C VAL A 80 -10.24 -21.46 38.23
N CYS A 81 -10.90 -20.63 39.02
CA CYS A 81 -10.28 -19.77 40.04
C CYS A 81 -10.84 -20.10 41.43
N GLY A 82 -10.15 -19.74 42.51
CA GLY A 82 -10.62 -19.98 43.89
C GLY A 82 -10.16 -21.33 44.42
N ASP A 83 -11.09 -22.16 44.90
CA ASP A 83 -10.79 -23.47 45.50
C ASP A 83 -10.51 -24.55 44.44
N THR A 84 -9.37 -24.45 43.76
CA THR A 84 -9.05 -25.29 42.59
C THR A 84 -8.50 -26.67 42.94
N ALA A 85 -7.77 -26.80 44.05
CA ALA A 85 -7.09 -28.04 44.45
C ALA A 85 -7.96 -29.32 44.38
N PRO A 86 -9.19 -29.36 44.93
CA PRO A 86 -10.02 -30.57 44.92
C PRO A 86 -10.64 -30.90 43.55
N LEU A 87 -10.64 -29.97 42.59
CA LEU A 87 -11.11 -30.22 41.22
C LEU A 87 -10.03 -30.86 40.35
N PHE A 88 -8.76 -30.56 40.65
CA PHE A 88 -7.60 -30.98 39.86
C PHE A 88 -6.70 -32.00 40.59
N ALA A 89 -7.09 -32.47 41.78
CA ALA A 89 -6.40 -33.53 42.50
C ALA A 89 -6.19 -34.75 41.58
N GLY A 90 -4.93 -35.10 41.29
CA GLY A 90 -4.58 -36.21 40.40
C GLY A 90 -4.87 -36.00 38.90
N ARG A 91 -5.39 -34.83 38.47
CA ARG A 91 -5.74 -34.51 37.07
C ARG A 91 -4.76 -33.55 36.37
N GLY A 92 -3.79 -32.99 37.10
CA GLY A 92 -2.87 -31.96 36.59
C GLY A 92 -3.54 -30.59 36.44
N ASP A 93 -2.81 -29.57 35.96
CA ASP A 93 -3.33 -28.19 35.86
C ASP A 93 -4.26 -27.93 34.66
N SER A 94 -4.42 -28.90 33.77
CA SER A 94 -5.34 -28.86 32.63
C SER A 94 -6.06 -30.19 32.46
N CYS A 95 -7.38 -30.16 32.34
CA CYS A 95 -8.19 -31.37 32.16
C CYS A 95 -9.24 -31.16 31.07
N GLU A 96 -9.33 -32.10 30.13
CA GLU A 96 -10.43 -32.20 29.19
C GLU A 96 -11.57 -32.98 29.84
N SER A 97 -12.77 -32.40 29.81
CA SER A 97 -14.00 -33.05 30.25
C SER A 97 -14.92 -33.31 29.05
N SER A 98 -16.06 -33.96 29.31
CA SER A 98 -17.00 -34.39 28.25
C SER A 98 -17.56 -33.23 27.39
N GLN A 99 -17.66 -32.03 27.97
CA GLN A 99 -18.30 -30.87 27.34
C GLN A 99 -17.37 -29.65 27.20
N GLY A 100 -16.15 -29.69 27.74
CA GLY A 100 -15.29 -28.51 27.84
C GLY A 100 -13.88 -28.78 28.34
N TRP A 101 -13.03 -27.76 28.28
CA TRP A 101 -11.65 -27.82 28.76
C TRP A 101 -11.46 -26.93 29.99
N TYR A 102 -10.96 -27.50 31.08
CA TYR A 102 -10.75 -26.80 32.35
C TYR A 102 -9.27 -26.52 32.58
N LEU A 103 -8.95 -25.27 32.94
CA LEU A 103 -7.59 -24.82 33.25
C LEU A 103 -7.56 -24.32 34.71
N SER A 104 -6.68 -24.88 35.52
CA SER A 104 -6.50 -24.50 36.93
C SER A 104 -5.78 -23.15 37.02
N VAL A 105 -6.33 -22.22 37.80
CA VAL A 105 -5.71 -20.91 38.02
C VAL A 105 -5.55 -20.68 39.50
N GLN A 106 -4.32 -20.94 39.99
CA GLN A 106 -3.99 -20.92 41.41
C GLN A 106 -3.91 -19.50 42.00
N SER A 107 -3.48 -18.50 41.21
CA SER A 107 -3.32 -17.12 41.68
C SER A 107 -3.83 -16.08 40.67
N PRO A 108 -4.21 -14.87 41.13
CA PRO A 108 -4.63 -13.80 40.23
C PRO A 108 -3.52 -13.31 39.29
N GLU A 109 -2.25 -13.48 39.68
CA GLU A 109 -1.08 -13.20 38.83
C GLU A 109 -0.97 -14.24 37.72
N HIS A 110 -1.13 -15.52 38.07
CA HIS A 110 -1.16 -16.61 37.12
C HIS A 110 -2.31 -16.45 36.10
N TYR A 111 -3.49 -16.00 36.55
CA TYR A 111 -4.59 -15.68 35.66
C TYR A 111 -4.20 -14.67 34.57
N ASN A 112 -3.56 -13.57 34.97
CA ASN A 112 -3.17 -12.52 34.04
C ASN A 112 -2.13 -13.03 33.04
N ALA A 113 -1.17 -13.83 33.48
CA ALA A 113 -0.19 -14.47 32.60
C ALA A 113 -0.88 -15.43 31.61
N LEU A 114 -1.80 -16.27 32.09
CA LEU A 114 -2.53 -17.24 31.28
C LEU A 114 -3.42 -16.57 30.23
N VAL A 115 -4.20 -15.55 30.60
CA VAL A 115 -5.06 -14.81 29.66
C VAL A 115 -4.23 -14.11 28.58
N ARG A 116 -3.10 -13.49 28.94
CA ARG A 116 -2.17 -12.90 27.97
C ARG A 116 -1.63 -13.96 27.02
N ARG A 117 -1.26 -15.14 27.54
CA ARG A 117 -0.75 -16.25 26.74
C ARG A 117 -1.81 -16.77 25.76
N ILE A 118 -3.05 -16.97 26.22
CA ILE A 118 -4.18 -17.35 25.36
C ILE A 118 -4.40 -16.30 24.26
N ALA A 119 -4.36 -15.00 24.59
CA ALA A 119 -4.55 -13.94 23.61
C ALA A 119 -3.50 -13.93 22.50
N VAL A 120 -2.26 -14.29 22.83
CA VAL A 120 -1.13 -14.27 21.89
C VAL A 120 -1.04 -15.57 21.09
N GLN A 121 -1.06 -16.70 21.78
CA GLN A 121 -0.85 -18.03 21.19
C GLN A 121 -2.13 -18.56 20.53
N ARG A 122 -3.29 -18.33 21.15
CA ARG A 122 -4.59 -18.92 20.77
C ARG A 122 -5.72 -17.87 20.72
N PRO A 123 -5.63 -16.83 19.87
CA PRO A 123 -6.63 -15.77 19.79
C PRO A 123 -8.05 -16.27 19.47
N GLY A 124 -8.18 -17.43 18.81
CA GLY A 124 -9.48 -18.05 18.52
C GLY A 124 -10.22 -18.52 19.78
N LEU A 125 -9.52 -18.78 20.89
CA LEU A 125 -10.13 -19.21 22.14
C LEU A 125 -10.71 -18.03 22.94
N LEU A 126 -10.30 -16.78 22.69
CA LEU A 126 -10.67 -15.62 23.52
C LEU A 126 -12.17 -15.39 23.69
N MET A 127 -12.96 -15.80 22.70
CA MET A 127 -14.42 -15.67 22.72
C MET A 127 -15.13 -16.90 23.31
N ARG A 128 -14.39 -17.97 23.56
CA ARG A 128 -14.84 -19.23 24.17
C ARG A 128 -14.35 -19.41 25.61
N VAL A 129 -13.53 -18.48 26.09
CA VAL A 129 -13.05 -18.45 27.48
C VAL A 129 -14.18 -17.99 28.39
N SER A 130 -14.50 -18.80 29.38
CA SER A 130 -15.31 -18.46 30.54
C SER A 130 -14.46 -18.55 31.80
N VAL A 131 -14.86 -17.84 32.85
CA VAL A 131 -14.15 -17.87 34.13
C VAL A 131 -15.11 -18.38 35.19
N MET A 132 -14.74 -19.47 35.83
CA MET A 132 -15.49 -20.10 36.91
C MET A 132 -14.79 -19.82 38.23
N LEU A 133 -15.51 -19.24 39.18
CA LEU A 133 -15.06 -19.17 40.56
C LEU A 133 -15.56 -20.41 41.30
N ALA A 134 -14.64 -21.28 41.67
CA ALA A 134 -14.89 -22.41 42.54
C ALA A 134 -14.87 -21.98 44.00
N LEU A 135 -15.95 -22.25 44.73
CA LEU A 135 -16.08 -21.92 46.13
C LEU A 135 -16.59 -23.13 46.92
N ILE A 136 -15.89 -23.48 48.00
CA ILE A 136 -16.28 -24.53 48.93
C ILE A 136 -16.43 -23.88 50.31
N PRO A 137 -17.64 -23.41 50.68
CA PRO A 137 -17.86 -22.68 51.93
C PRO A 137 -17.33 -23.40 53.17
N GLU A 138 -17.37 -24.73 53.16
CA GLU A 138 -16.96 -25.62 54.25
C GLU A 138 -15.44 -25.75 54.46
N ARG A 139 -14.63 -25.10 53.62
CA ARG A 139 -13.16 -25.06 53.74
C ARG A 139 -12.60 -23.71 54.20
N HIS A 140 -13.45 -22.69 54.28
CA HIS A 140 -13.03 -21.36 54.73
C HIS A 140 -13.37 -21.18 56.20
N ASN A 141 -12.41 -20.71 56.99
CA ASN A 141 -12.58 -20.45 58.43
C ASN A 141 -12.62 -18.95 58.77
N ASP A 142 -12.14 -18.10 57.85
CA ASP A 142 -12.04 -16.65 58.00
C ASP A 142 -12.86 -15.93 56.92
N GLY A 143 -13.85 -15.15 57.37
CA GLY A 143 -14.78 -14.42 56.51
C GLY A 143 -14.13 -13.25 55.78
N ASP A 144 -13.14 -12.59 56.40
CA ASP A 144 -12.45 -11.46 55.79
C ASP A 144 -11.49 -11.95 54.71
N ALA A 145 -10.74 -13.03 54.96
CA ALA A 145 -9.92 -13.69 53.94
C ALA A 145 -10.75 -14.12 52.72
N LEU A 146 -11.90 -14.75 52.95
CA LEU A 146 -12.82 -15.16 51.88
C LEU A 146 -13.31 -13.94 51.09
N LYS A 147 -13.74 -12.87 51.76
CA LYS A 147 -14.19 -11.63 51.11
C LYS A 147 -13.08 -10.99 50.28
N HIS A 148 -11.85 -10.94 50.80
CA HIS A 148 -10.67 -10.45 50.09
C HIS A 148 -10.37 -11.29 48.84
N MET A 149 -10.47 -12.61 48.91
CA MET A 149 -10.32 -13.51 47.77
C MET A 149 -11.39 -13.24 46.69
N LEU A 150 -12.67 -13.13 47.07
CA LEU A 150 -13.75 -12.82 46.12
C LEU A 150 -13.53 -11.47 45.41
N LEU A 151 -13.11 -10.44 46.16
CA LEU A 151 -12.83 -9.12 45.61
C LEU A 151 -11.58 -9.11 44.70
N SER A 152 -10.54 -9.86 45.04
CA SER A 152 -9.31 -9.92 44.24
C SER A 152 -9.58 -10.54 42.87
N TRP A 153 -10.26 -11.70 42.82
CA TRP A 153 -10.68 -12.34 41.58
C TRP A 153 -11.59 -11.44 40.75
N ARG A 154 -12.52 -10.74 41.39
CA ARG A 154 -13.40 -9.79 40.71
C ARG A 154 -12.64 -8.64 40.04
N ARG A 155 -11.64 -8.08 40.71
CA ARG A 155 -10.79 -7.02 40.12
C ARG A 155 -9.96 -7.57 38.96
N VAL A 156 -9.38 -8.75 39.10
CA VAL A 156 -8.50 -9.31 38.07
C VAL A 156 -9.28 -9.70 36.80
N VAL A 157 -10.45 -10.30 36.96
CA VAL A 157 -11.32 -10.64 35.82
C VAL A 157 -11.79 -9.38 35.09
N THR A 158 -12.22 -8.33 35.82
CA THR A 158 -12.61 -7.06 35.18
C THR A 158 -11.45 -6.36 34.47
N GLN A 159 -10.23 -6.42 35.01
CA GLN A 159 -9.03 -5.87 34.37
C GLN A 159 -8.65 -6.62 33.10
N SER A 160 -8.92 -7.93 33.03
CA SER A 160 -8.59 -8.76 31.86
C SER A 160 -9.41 -8.48 30.60
N ARG A 161 -10.45 -7.63 30.69
CA ARG A 161 -11.18 -7.08 29.53
C ARG A 161 -10.30 -6.40 28.49
N ARG A 162 -9.08 -6.00 28.87
CA ARG A 162 -8.10 -5.38 27.94
C ARG A 162 -7.47 -6.39 27.00
N TRP A 163 -7.41 -7.66 27.40
CA TRP A 163 -6.79 -8.73 26.61
C TRP A 163 -7.82 -9.70 26.03
N LEU A 164 -8.96 -9.85 26.71
CA LEU A 164 -10.12 -10.56 26.20
C LEU A 164 -10.98 -9.59 25.35
N SER A 165 -11.75 -10.12 24.42
CA SER A 165 -12.68 -9.32 23.58
C SER A 165 -13.94 -8.94 24.37
N GLY A 166 -13.74 -8.20 25.48
CA GLY A 166 -14.74 -7.84 26.48
C GLY A 166 -14.55 -8.58 27.82
N ILE A 167 -15.49 -8.40 28.75
CA ILE A 167 -15.51 -9.11 30.04
C ILE A 167 -15.94 -10.55 29.78
N PRO A 168 -15.16 -11.60 30.12
CA PRO A 168 -15.58 -12.98 29.91
C PRO A 168 -16.80 -13.31 30.79
N PRO A 169 -17.65 -14.28 30.40
CA PRO A 169 -18.71 -14.76 31.28
C PRO A 169 -18.09 -15.32 32.56
N PHE A 170 -18.43 -14.68 33.69
CA PHE A 170 -17.95 -15.04 35.02
C PHE A 170 -19.10 -15.65 35.81
N TRP A 171 -18.87 -16.82 36.38
CA TRP A 171 -19.90 -17.59 37.06
C TRP A 171 -19.38 -18.23 38.34
N LEU A 172 -20.29 -18.48 39.27
CA LEU A 172 -19.98 -19.07 40.57
C LEU A 172 -20.41 -20.53 40.58
N CYS A 173 -19.50 -21.41 40.96
CA CYS A 173 -19.80 -22.80 41.25
C CYS A 173 -19.49 -23.08 42.72
N CYS A 174 -20.51 -23.47 43.48
CA CYS A 174 -20.40 -23.80 44.90
C CYS A 174 -20.55 -25.29 45.13
N TRP A 175 -19.69 -25.89 45.94
CA TRP A 175 -19.86 -27.26 46.43
C TRP A 175 -20.15 -27.25 47.92
N LEU A 176 -21.16 -28.01 48.35
CA LEU A 176 -21.49 -28.24 49.76
C LEU A 176 -21.74 -29.72 50.03
N ASN A 177 -21.65 -30.11 51.30
CA ASN A 177 -22.08 -31.42 51.71
C ASN A 177 -23.58 -31.61 51.48
N SER A 178 -23.97 -32.79 51.00
CA SER A 178 -25.39 -33.10 50.86
C SER A 178 -26.06 -33.05 52.25
N PRO A 179 -27.24 -32.42 52.37
CA PRO A 179 -28.02 -32.45 53.61
C PRO A 179 -28.58 -33.84 53.92
N GLN A 180 -28.56 -34.78 52.97
CA GLN A 180 -29.00 -36.16 53.18
C GLN A 180 -27.80 -37.11 53.12
N CYS A 181 -27.70 -37.98 54.13
CA CYS A 181 -26.69 -39.03 54.16
C CYS A 181 -26.94 -40.01 52.99
N ASN A 182 -25.91 -40.28 52.18
CA ASN A 182 -25.93 -41.19 51.01
C ASN A 182 -26.63 -40.70 49.73
N GLU A 183 -26.87 -39.41 49.54
CA GLU A 183 -27.32 -38.92 48.22
C GLU A 183 -26.19 -38.90 47.17
N THR A 184 -26.56 -39.25 45.93
CA THR A 184 -25.73 -39.06 44.74
C THR A 184 -25.54 -37.58 44.43
N VAL A 185 -24.50 -37.25 43.68
CA VAL A 185 -24.21 -35.88 43.24
C VAL A 185 -25.45 -35.22 42.64
N ARG A 186 -25.84 -34.06 43.17
CA ARG A 186 -26.98 -33.28 42.67
C ARG A 186 -26.56 -31.85 42.37
N TRP A 187 -26.92 -31.39 41.17
CA TRP A 187 -26.62 -30.07 40.64
C TRP A 187 -27.87 -29.20 40.64
N PHE A 188 -27.67 -27.94 40.99
CA PHE A 188 -28.66 -26.88 40.92
C PHE A 188 -28.10 -25.73 40.11
N ILE A 189 -28.78 -25.36 39.03
CA ILE A 189 -28.32 -24.35 38.08
C ILE A 189 -29.35 -23.22 38.07
N ARG A 190 -28.88 -22.00 38.31
CA ARG A 190 -29.68 -20.79 38.20
C ARG A 190 -29.08 -19.89 37.13
N THR A 191 -29.75 -19.78 36.00
CA THR A 191 -29.42 -18.83 34.94
C THR A 191 -29.94 -17.43 35.33
N PRO A 192 -29.38 -16.35 34.77
CA PRO A 192 -29.89 -15.00 34.97
C PRO A 192 -31.18 -14.71 34.17
N GLN A 193 -31.45 -15.49 33.12
CA GLN A 193 -32.59 -15.31 32.22
C GLN A 193 -33.82 -16.04 32.73
N ASP A 194 -33.63 -17.20 33.36
CA ASP A 194 -34.70 -17.98 33.96
C ASP A 194 -34.81 -17.63 35.45
N ALA A 195 -36.04 -17.33 35.89
CA ALA A 195 -36.33 -17.17 37.31
C ALA A 195 -36.22 -18.50 38.07
N GLU A 196 -36.37 -19.61 37.37
CA GLU A 196 -36.47 -20.95 37.94
C GLU A 196 -35.10 -21.64 38.06
N VAL A 197 -34.91 -22.37 39.17
CA VAL A 197 -33.73 -23.19 39.40
C VAL A 197 -33.92 -24.52 38.69
N GLN A 198 -32.92 -24.96 37.94
CA GLN A 198 -32.91 -26.27 37.31
C GLN A 198 -32.16 -27.26 38.19
N SER A 199 -32.68 -28.47 38.34
CA SER A 199 -32.07 -29.59 39.06
C SER A 199 -31.56 -30.62 38.05
N ALA A 200 -30.37 -31.17 38.30
CA ALA A 200 -29.82 -32.24 37.48
C ALA A 200 -29.01 -33.23 38.32
N THR A 201 -29.17 -34.52 38.03
CA THR A 201 -28.33 -35.62 38.58
C THR A 201 -27.32 -36.14 37.57
N GLY A 202 -27.54 -35.88 36.28
CA GLY A 202 -26.69 -36.32 35.16
C GLY A 202 -26.87 -35.41 33.93
N LEU A 203 -26.05 -35.65 32.90
CA LEU A 203 -25.95 -34.81 31.68
C LEU A 203 -27.26 -34.63 30.92
N ASP A 204 -28.14 -35.61 30.96
CA ASP A 204 -29.39 -35.64 30.20
C ASP A 204 -30.63 -35.30 31.04
N ASP A 205 -30.47 -35.09 32.36
CA ASP A 205 -31.57 -34.98 33.33
C ASP A 205 -31.75 -33.56 33.89
N CYS A 206 -31.62 -32.53 33.06
CA CYS A 206 -31.88 -31.14 33.47
C CYS A 206 -33.38 -30.85 33.47
N VAL A 207 -33.99 -30.78 34.65
CA VAL A 207 -35.42 -30.47 34.83
C VAL A 207 -35.62 -29.24 35.72
N PRO A 208 -36.67 -28.43 35.49
CA PRO A 208 -37.03 -27.37 36.42
C PRO A 208 -37.34 -27.95 37.81
N PHE A 209 -36.74 -27.37 38.85
CA PHE A 209 -36.82 -27.91 40.21
C PHE A 209 -38.27 -27.97 40.71
N SER A 210 -39.16 -27.09 40.24
CA SER A 210 -40.58 -27.12 40.64
C SER A 210 -41.35 -28.33 40.10
N LEU A 211 -40.88 -28.95 39.01
CA LEU A 211 -41.56 -30.05 38.31
C LEU A 211 -41.17 -31.45 38.81
N GLN A 212 -40.31 -31.54 39.83
CA GLN A 212 -39.81 -32.82 40.34
C GLN A 212 -40.90 -33.62 41.06
N GLU A 213 -40.95 -34.94 40.83
CA GLU A 213 -42.04 -35.83 41.27
C GLU A 213 -42.33 -35.81 42.79
N HIS A 214 -43.60 -36.05 43.12
CA HIS A 214 -44.16 -35.97 44.48
C HIS A 214 -43.61 -37.00 45.48
N SER A 215 -42.95 -38.07 45.02
CA SER A 215 -42.38 -39.13 45.86
C SER A 215 -41.20 -38.63 46.71
N ALA A 216 -40.57 -37.51 46.35
CA ALA A 216 -39.39 -36.95 47.01
C ALA A 216 -39.64 -35.61 47.72
N ARG A 217 -40.89 -35.28 48.10
CA ARG A 217 -41.27 -33.98 48.73
C ARG A 217 -40.37 -33.55 49.88
N HIS A 218 -39.96 -34.47 50.76
CA HIS A 218 -39.06 -34.15 51.88
C HIS A 218 -37.67 -33.74 51.39
N SER A 219 -37.07 -34.51 50.46
CA SER A 219 -35.77 -34.18 49.86
C SER A 219 -35.82 -32.85 49.11
N HIS A 220 -36.90 -32.61 48.36
CA HIS A 220 -37.13 -31.33 47.69
C HIS A 220 -37.14 -30.16 48.70
N LEU A 221 -37.95 -30.23 49.76
CA LEU A 221 -38.01 -29.19 50.78
C LEU A 221 -36.65 -28.97 51.46
N THR A 222 -35.93 -30.04 51.80
CA THR A 222 -34.58 -29.93 52.38
C THR A 222 -33.64 -29.17 51.45
N HIS A 223 -33.58 -29.54 50.17
CA HIS A 223 -32.72 -28.86 49.20
C HIS A 223 -33.14 -27.41 48.96
N ALA A 224 -34.44 -27.12 48.94
CA ALA A 224 -34.95 -25.76 48.80
C ALA A 224 -34.49 -24.85 49.94
N VAL A 225 -34.61 -25.32 51.19
CA VAL A 225 -34.19 -24.57 52.39
C VAL A 225 -32.67 -24.39 52.41
N TRP A 226 -31.91 -25.42 52.07
CA TRP A 226 -30.45 -25.35 52.00
C TRP A 226 -29.97 -24.39 50.91
N LEU A 227 -30.60 -24.42 49.73
CA LEU A 227 -30.30 -23.51 48.63
C LEU A 227 -30.62 -22.06 49.00
N ASP A 228 -31.76 -21.80 49.64
CA ASP A 228 -32.13 -20.45 50.08
C ASP A 228 -31.16 -19.91 51.15
N THR A 229 -30.80 -20.75 52.12
CA THR A 229 -29.82 -20.41 53.16
C THR A 229 -28.45 -20.10 52.53
N LEU A 230 -28.02 -20.89 51.55
CA LEU A 230 -26.77 -20.66 50.82
C LEU A 230 -26.80 -19.34 50.05
N LEU A 231 -27.88 -19.06 49.34
CA LEU A 231 -28.03 -17.82 48.58
C LEU A 231 -28.02 -16.60 49.51
N GLY A 232 -28.66 -16.69 50.67
CA GLY A 232 -28.64 -15.67 51.72
C GLY A 232 -27.24 -15.46 52.32
N TRP A 233 -26.50 -16.54 52.58
CA TRP A 233 -25.11 -16.48 53.04
C TRP A 233 -24.18 -15.86 51.99
N LEU A 234 -24.25 -16.31 50.74
CA LEU A 234 -23.45 -15.78 49.63
C LEU A 234 -23.69 -14.28 49.43
N LYS A 235 -24.94 -13.82 49.54
CA LYS A 235 -25.28 -12.39 49.44
C LYS A 235 -24.60 -11.57 50.55
N ARG A 236 -24.51 -12.10 51.78
CA ARG A 236 -23.80 -11.44 52.89
C ARG A 236 -22.29 -11.41 52.68
N VAL A 237 -21.69 -12.55 52.29
CA VAL A 237 -20.24 -12.66 52.10
C VAL A 237 -19.75 -11.78 50.95
N GLN A 238 -20.52 -11.68 49.86
CA GLN A 238 -20.20 -10.81 48.74
C GLN A 238 -20.23 -9.32 49.12
N GLY A 239 -21.04 -8.95 50.13
CA GLY A 239 -21.23 -7.58 50.59
C GLY A 239 -21.89 -6.68 49.53
N ASP A 240 -22.30 -5.48 49.95
CA ASP A 240 -22.78 -4.46 49.02
C ASP A 240 -21.57 -3.85 48.30
N ALA A 241 -21.18 -4.46 47.18
CA ALA A 241 -20.10 -3.95 46.39
C ALA A 241 -20.53 -2.62 45.79
N GLY A 242 -20.01 -1.51 46.33
CA GLY A 242 -20.33 -0.15 45.90
C GLY A 242 -20.36 0.03 44.38
N HIS A 243 -21.10 1.04 43.92
CA HIS A 243 -21.58 1.22 42.54
C HIS A 243 -20.49 1.28 41.44
N HIS A 244 -19.21 1.25 41.80
CA HIS A 244 -18.07 1.37 40.89
C HIS A 244 -17.53 0.04 40.33
N VAL A 245 -18.04 -1.11 40.76
CA VAL A 245 -17.61 -2.43 40.24
C VAL A 245 -18.81 -3.17 39.66
N PRO A 246 -18.80 -3.59 38.38
CA PRO A 246 -19.93 -4.31 37.78
C PRO A 246 -20.18 -5.66 38.49
N PRO A 247 -21.45 -6.10 38.62
CA PRO A 247 -21.78 -7.39 39.21
C PRO A 247 -21.29 -8.51 38.30
N LEU A 248 -20.25 -9.22 38.74
CA LEU A 248 -19.62 -10.26 37.93
C LEU A 248 -20.41 -11.56 37.88
N PHE A 249 -21.20 -11.88 38.90
CA PHE A 249 -21.94 -13.15 39.01
C PHE A 249 -23.24 -13.18 38.21
N SER A 250 -23.31 -12.44 37.11
CA SER A 250 -24.52 -12.27 36.31
C SER A 250 -24.67 -13.33 35.21
N ALA A 251 -23.69 -14.22 34.99
CA ALA A 251 -23.77 -15.19 33.90
C ALA A 251 -24.43 -16.52 34.30
N LEU A 252 -24.07 -17.10 35.45
CA LEU A 252 -24.58 -18.39 35.92
C LEU A 252 -24.22 -18.59 37.40
N ARG A 253 -25.11 -19.25 38.15
CA ARG A 253 -24.80 -19.78 39.48
C ARG A 253 -25.09 -21.27 39.50
N VAL A 254 -24.13 -22.04 39.99
CA VAL A 254 -24.21 -23.49 40.06
C VAL A 254 -23.91 -23.92 41.48
N THR A 255 -24.74 -24.81 42.02
CA THR A 255 -24.55 -25.42 43.33
C THR A 255 -24.54 -26.92 43.18
N CYS A 256 -23.53 -27.57 43.74
CA CYS A 256 -23.37 -29.01 43.76
C CYS A 256 -23.44 -29.51 45.19
N PHE A 257 -24.38 -30.41 45.47
CA PHE A 257 -24.39 -31.17 46.71
C PHE A 257 -23.70 -32.51 46.45
N THR A 258 -22.65 -32.79 47.22
CA THR A 258 -21.83 -34.01 47.11
C THR A 258 -21.17 -34.29 48.46
N SER A 259 -20.44 -35.39 48.61
CA SER A 259 -19.66 -35.64 49.83
C SER A 259 -18.29 -34.96 49.75
N LEU A 260 -17.98 -34.07 50.71
CA LEU A 260 -16.78 -33.23 50.76
C LEU A 260 -15.96 -33.46 52.02
N ALA A 261 -14.63 -33.38 51.90
CA ALA A 261 -13.74 -33.22 53.04
C ALA A 261 -13.83 -31.77 53.61
N VAL A 262 -14.15 -31.67 54.91
CA VAL A 262 -14.52 -30.44 55.61
C VAL A 262 -13.43 -29.98 56.58
N CYS A 263 -13.26 -28.66 56.72
CA CYS A 263 -12.48 -28.08 57.81
C CYS A 263 -13.37 -27.90 59.05
N GLU A 264 -12.86 -28.25 60.23
CA GLU A 264 -13.58 -28.02 61.49
C GLU A 264 -13.84 -26.53 61.71
N ASN A 265 -15.02 -26.20 62.25
CA ASN A 265 -15.41 -24.84 62.61
C ASN A 265 -15.36 -23.85 61.42
N ASN A 266 -15.80 -24.30 60.25
CA ASN A 266 -15.84 -23.48 59.04
C ASN A 266 -16.97 -22.44 59.05
N LEU A 267 -16.87 -21.46 58.15
CA LEU A 267 -17.81 -20.35 58.05
C LEU A 267 -19.25 -20.80 57.76
N TRP A 268 -19.42 -21.88 56.98
CA TRP A 268 -20.74 -22.41 56.66
C TRP A 268 -21.39 -23.07 57.89
N GLN A 269 -20.64 -23.91 58.62
CA GLN A 269 -21.06 -24.50 59.89
C GLN A 269 -21.44 -23.41 60.88
N ARG A 270 -20.56 -22.42 61.12
CA ARG A 270 -20.87 -21.28 62.01
C ARG A 270 -22.14 -20.55 61.59
N HIS A 271 -22.35 -20.39 60.29
CA HIS A 271 -23.55 -19.75 59.77
C HIS A 271 -24.81 -20.56 60.05
N ILE A 272 -24.79 -21.87 59.82
CA ILE A 272 -25.91 -22.76 60.15
C ILE A 272 -26.16 -22.80 61.66
N THR A 273 -25.10 -22.89 62.47
CA THR A 273 -25.21 -22.86 63.93
C THR A 273 -25.79 -21.53 64.43
N ASP A 274 -25.43 -20.40 63.84
CA ASP A 274 -26.00 -19.09 64.17
C ASP A 274 -27.52 -19.03 63.91
N GLN A 275 -27.98 -19.61 62.80
CA GLN A 275 -29.40 -19.58 62.43
C GLN A 275 -30.25 -20.64 63.13
N THR A 276 -29.69 -21.84 63.33
CA THR A 276 -30.45 -23.03 63.76
C THR A 276 -30.08 -23.51 65.15
N THR A 277 -29.00 -22.98 65.74
CA THR A 277 -28.35 -23.47 66.98
C THR A 277 -27.75 -24.89 66.90
N ILE A 278 -27.85 -25.54 65.73
CA ILE A 278 -27.35 -26.90 65.47
C ILE A 278 -26.07 -26.81 64.63
N SER A 279 -25.03 -27.54 65.04
CA SER A 279 -23.79 -27.68 64.27
C SER A 279 -23.85 -28.92 63.37
N PRO A 280 -23.77 -28.77 62.04
CA PRO A 280 -23.73 -29.92 61.13
C PRO A 280 -22.47 -30.75 61.34
N ALA A 281 -22.62 -32.08 61.38
CA ALA A 281 -21.50 -33.01 61.57
C ALA A 281 -20.51 -32.93 60.39
N ALA A 282 -19.21 -33.02 60.69
CA ALA A 282 -18.19 -33.14 59.66
C ALA A 282 -18.25 -34.56 59.06
N SER A 283 -18.57 -34.66 57.77
CA SER A 283 -18.51 -35.93 57.04
C SER A 283 -17.12 -36.12 56.42
N ALA A 284 -16.56 -37.33 56.52
CA ALA A 284 -15.37 -37.72 55.78
C ALA A 284 -15.76 -37.95 54.30
N GLY A 285 -15.55 -36.93 53.47
CA GLY A 285 -15.92 -36.96 52.06
C GLY A 285 -14.76 -37.12 51.10
N SER A 286 -15.08 -37.21 49.81
CA SER A 286 -14.10 -37.43 48.75
C SER A 286 -13.22 -36.19 48.52
N GLU A 287 -11.95 -36.40 48.19
CA GLU A 287 -11.03 -35.33 47.82
C GLU A 287 -11.20 -34.86 46.36
N LEU A 288 -11.86 -35.67 45.51
CA LEU A 288 -11.99 -35.42 44.08
C LEU A 288 -13.40 -34.96 43.72
N LEU A 289 -13.52 -33.74 43.19
CA LEU A 289 -14.81 -33.15 42.83
C LEU A 289 -15.18 -33.35 41.35
N PRO A 290 -16.48 -33.50 41.05
CA PRO A 290 -16.97 -33.55 39.68
C PRO A 290 -16.93 -32.16 39.04
N PHE A 291 -16.63 -32.10 37.74
CA PHE A 291 -16.70 -30.87 36.97
C PHE A 291 -18.15 -30.52 36.61
N PRO A 292 -18.54 -29.24 36.62
CA PRO A 292 -19.86 -28.76 36.24
C PRO A 292 -20.06 -28.74 34.72
N ASP A 293 -19.91 -29.88 34.05
CA ASP A 293 -20.09 -29.99 32.58
C ASP A 293 -21.51 -29.59 32.15
N LEU A 294 -22.48 -29.89 33.01
CA LEU A 294 -23.91 -29.55 32.89
C LEU A 294 -24.16 -28.05 32.72
N ALA A 295 -23.26 -27.22 33.27
CA ALA A 295 -23.40 -25.78 33.27
C ALA A 295 -22.94 -25.14 31.94
N LEU A 296 -22.10 -25.84 31.17
CA LEU A 296 -21.46 -25.31 29.97
C LEU A 296 -22.43 -24.96 28.83
N PRO A 297 -23.52 -25.73 28.57
CA PRO A 297 -24.54 -25.36 27.59
C PRO A 297 -25.25 -24.04 27.91
N PHE A 298 -25.42 -23.70 29.19
CA PHE A 298 -26.08 -22.48 29.65
C PHE A 298 -25.21 -21.22 29.53
N LEU A 299 -23.91 -21.38 29.28
CA LEU A 299 -23.01 -20.26 29.05
C LEU A 299 -23.26 -19.68 27.66
N SER A 300 -23.53 -18.36 27.60
CA SER A 300 -23.74 -17.67 26.33
C SER A 300 -22.50 -17.79 25.43
N ARG A 301 -22.64 -18.59 24.37
CA ARG A 301 -21.59 -18.75 23.36
C ARG A 301 -21.46 -17.46 22.58
N ARG A 302 -20.40 -16.70 22.81
CA ARG A 302 -20.09 -15.54 21.95
C ARG A 302 -19.76 -16.05 20.55
N ARG A 303 -20.60 -15.74 19.57
CA ARG A 303 -20.31 -16.02 18.16
C ARG A 303 -19.10 -15.18 17.76
N ALA A 304 -17.96 -15.84 17.60
CA ALA A 304 -16.74 -15.21 17.12
C ALA A 304 -16.67 -15.38 15.60
N LEU A 305 -16.43 -14.28 14.88
CA LEU A 305 -15.83 -14.39 13.56
C LEU A 305 -14.44 -15.03 13.73
N THR A 306 -14.14 -16.06 12.94
CA THR A 306 -12.82 -16.70 13.01
C THR A 306 -11.74 -15.67 12.69
N ALA A 307 -10.54 -15.88 13.23
CA ALA A 307 -9.44 -14.95 13.00
C ALA A 307 -9.08 -14.78 11.50
N LEU A 308 -9.46 -15.74 10.65
CA LEU A 308 -9.37 -15.66 9.19
C LEU A 308 -10.44 -14.73 8.60
N GLN A 309 -11.70 -14.86 9.05
CA GLN A 309 -12.80 -13.99 8.63
C GLN A 309 -12.54 -12.52 8.97
N ARG A 310 -11.97 -12.24 10.15
CA ARG A 310 -11.62 -10.85 10.53
C ARG A 310 -10.52 -10.28 9.65
N THR A 311 -9.49 -11.06 9.33
CA THR A 311 -8.42 -10.59 8.43
C THR A 311 -8.94 -10.40 7.01
N VAL A 312 -9.67 -11.36 6.46
CA VAL A 312 -10.27 -11.26 5.13
C VAL A 312 -11.21 -10.06 5.04
N GLY A 313 -12.01 -9.81 6.08
CA GLY A 313 -12.89 -8.64 6.15
C GLY A 313 -12.13 -7.31 6.14
N ILE A 314 -11.05 -7.19 6.94
CA ILE A 314 -10.22 -5.98 6.97
C ILE A 314 -9.48 -5.79 5.64
N SER A 315 -8.86 -6.84 5.10
CA SER A 315 -8.18 -6.77 3.80
C SER A 315 -9.15 -6.42 2.67
N GLY A 316 -10.36 -7.00 2.68
CA GLY A 316 -11.42 -6.67 1.73
C GLY A 316 -11.87 -5.22 1.83
N LEU A 317 -12.04 -4.68 3.05
CA LEU A 317 -12.37 -3.27 3.26
C LEU A 317 -11.27 -2.34 2.73
N LEU A 318 -10.00 -2.65 2.99
CA LEU A 318 -8.85 -1.87 2.49
C LEU A 318 -8.81 -1.86 0.95
N CYS A 319 -9.01 -3.02 0.31
CA CYS A 319 -9.10 -3.11 -1.15
C CYS A 319 -10.30 -2.32 -1.70
N GLY A 320 -11.46 -2.38 -1.03
CA GLY A 320 -12.65 -1.62 -1.43
C GLY A 320 -12.43 -0.11 -1.38
N ILE A 321 -11.81 0.39 -0.30
CA ILE A 321 -11.44 1.81 -0.16
C ILE A 321 -10.46 2.22 -1.28
N PHE A 322 -9.46 1.39 -1.57
CA PHE A 322 -8.50 1.64 -2.65
C PHE A 322 -9.19 1.75 -4.01
N VAL A 323 -10.07 0.80 -4.36
CA VAL A 323 -10.81 0.82 -5.64
C VAL A 323 -11.67 2.07 -5.77
N GLY A 324 -12.40 2.45 -4.71
CA GLY A 324 -13.24 3.65 -4.71
C GLY A 324 -12.43 4.94 -4.92
N LEU A 325 -11.28 5.07 -4.24
CA LEU A 325 -10.38 6.21 -4.40
C LEU A 325 -9.72 6.22 -5.80
N ALA A 326 -9.28 5.07 -6.30
CA ALA A 326 -8.66 4.94 -7.61
C ALA A 326 -9.65 5.32 -8.74
N MET A 327 -10.91 4.87 -8.64
CA MET A 327 -11.97 5.28 -9.57
C MET A 327 -12.23 6.79 -9.51
N THR A 328 -12.26 7.39 -8.33
CA THR A 328 -12.47 8.83 -8.16
C THR A 328 -11.32 9.63 -8.79
N CYS A 329 -10.07 9.24 -8.54
CA CYS A 329 -8.91 9.87 -9.16
C CYS A 329 -8.91 9.69 -10.69
N SER A 330 -9.25 8.50 -11.18
CA SER A 330 -9.37 8.25 -12.62
C SER A 330 -10.45 9.11 -13.28
N PHE A 331 -11.60 9.26 -12.63
CA PHE A 331 -12.65 10.16 -13.08
C PHE A 331 -12.16 11.61 -13.19
N ILE A 332 -11.48 12.13 -12.16
CA ILE A 332 -10.91 13.49 -12.17
C ILE A 332 -9.91 13.68 -13.31
N ASN A 333 -9.03 12.71 -13.54
CA ASN A 333 -8.04 12.78 -14.62
C ASN A 333 -8.69 12.73 -16.01
N ASN A 334 -9.72 11.89 -16.20
CA ASN A 334 -10.48 11.85 -17.45
C ASN A 334 -11.22 13.16 -17.71
N GLN A 335 -11.84 13.76 -16.68
CA GLN A 335 -12.48 15.08 -16.80
C GLN A 335 -11.46 16.19 -17.10
N HIS A 336 -10.25 16.09 -16.56
CA HIS A 336 -9.18 17.02 -16.89
C HIS A 336 -8.72 16.89 -18.34
N LEU A 337 -8.53 15.66 -18.84
CA LEU A 337 -8.17 15.40 -20.23
C LEU A 337 -9.20 15.99 -21.20
N ILE A 338 -10.49 15.72 -20.97
CA ILE A 338 -11.56 16.23 -21.83
C ILE A 338 -11.56 17.76 -21.85
N ARG A 339 -11.46 18.41 -20.69
CA ARG A 339 -11.45 19.88 -20.60
C ARG A 339 -10.29 20.49 -21.38
N VAL A 340 -9.06 20.06 -21.12
CA VAL A 340 -7.87 20.59 -21.79
C VAL A 340 -7.92 20.39 -23.30
N THR A 341 -8.30 19.20 -23.77
CA THR A 341 -8.40 18.94 -25.22
C THR A 341 -9.50 19.78 -25.87
N ASN A 342 -10.64 19.97 -25.18
CA ASN A 342 -11.71 20.81 -25.69
C ASN A 342 -11.30 22.29 -25.73
N ASP A 343 -10.55 22.78 -24.74
CA ASP A 343 -10.01 24.15 -24.71
C ASP A 343 -9.02 24.39 -25.87
N HIS A 344 -8.20 23.40 -26.23
CA HIS A 344 -7.33 23.49 -27.41
C HIS A 344 -8.14 23.53 -28.71
N LEU A 345 -9.22 22.75 -28.81
CA LEU A 345 -10.12 22.74 -29.96
C LEU A 345 -10.87 24.07 -30.12
N THR A 346 -11.36 24.65 -29.03
CA THR A 346 -12.04 25.96 -29.07
C THR A 346 -11.06 27.07 -29.44
N LEU A 347 -9.86 27.09 -28.85
CA LEU A 347 -8.81 28.04 -29.21
C LEU A 347 -8.47 27.97 -30.72
N TYR A 348 -8.29 26.77 -31.27
CA TYR A 348 -8.03 26.59 -32.70
C TYR A 348 -9.17 27.12 -33.58
N ARG A 349 -10.43 26.85 -33.22
CA ARG A 349 -11.61 27.32 -33.97
C ARG A 349 -11.77 28.84 -33.92
N HIS A 350 -11.35 29.49 -32.83
CA HIS A 350 -11.42 30.94 -32.69
C HIS A 350 -10.33 31.69 -33.49
N LEU A 351 -9.21 31.06 -33.81
CA LEU A 351 -8.13 31.68 -34.60
C LEU A 351 -8.47 31.72 -36.10
N SER A 352 -8.90 32.90 -36.58
CA SER A 352 -9.17 33.17 -37.99
C SER A 352 -7.87 33.30 -38.80
N GLY A 353 -7.93 33.01 -40.11
CA GLY A 353 -6.75 32.86 -40.99
C GLY A 353 -5.87 34.09 -41.22
N ASN A 354 -6.13 35.21 -40.54
CA ASN A 354 -5.39 36.46 -40.71
C ASN A 354 -4.03 36.46 -39.95
N THR A 355 -3.87 35.62 -38.93
CA THR A 355 -2.60 35.45 -38.20
C THR A 355 -2.10 34.02 -38.33
N VAL A 356 -1.13 33.81 -39.23
CA VAL A 356 -0.63 32.47 -39.60
C VAL A 356 0.14 31.80 -38.46
N GLU A 357 1.00 32.54 -37.75
CA GLU A 357 1.86 32.02 -36.67
C GLU A 357 1.07 31.36 -35.51
N PRO A 358 0.10 32.02 -34.84
CA PRO A 358 -0.61 31.43 -33.71
C PRO A 358 -1.50 30.25 -34.13
N LYS A 359 -2.03 30.27 -35.36
CA LYS A 359 -2.84 29.17 -35.90
C LYS A 359 -2.00 27.91 -36.14
N ILE A 360 -0.76 28.07 -36.61
CA ILE A 360 0.19 26.97 -36.72
C ILE A 360 0.49 26.37 -35.34
N GLN A 361 0.79 27.21 -34.34
CA GLN A 361 1.08 26.73 -32.98
C GLN A 361 -0.11 25.96 -32.36
N ALA A 362 -1.33 26.46 -32.54
CA ALA A 362 -2.54 25.77 -32.10
C ALA A 362 -2.74 24.44 -32.83
N GLN A 363 -2.51 24.38 -34.14
CA GLN A 363 -2.59 23.13 -34.90
C GLN A 363 -1.53 22.11 -34.45
N ASP A 364 -0.31 22.56 -34.17
CA ASP A 364 0.77 21.71 -33.66
C ASP A 364 0.45 21.16 -32.26
N GLN A 365 -0.28 21.93 -31.43
CA GLN A 365 -0.79 21.45 -30.15
C GLN A 365 -1.85 20.35 -30.35
N LEU A 366 -2.81 20.52 -31.27
CA LEU A 366 -3.81 19.51 -31.58
C LEU A 366 -3.17 18.22 -32.15
N ARG A 367 -2.15 18.33 -33.01
CA ARG A 367 -1.39 17.17 -33.50
C ARG A 367 -0.71 16.41 -32.38
N ARG A 368 -0.09 17.12 -31.43
CA ARG A 368 0.53 16.50 -30.25
C ARG A 368 -0.50 15.76 -29.38
N ASP A 369 -1.69 16.33 -29.22
CA ASP A 369 -2.77 15.68 -28.46
C ASP A 369 -3.31 14.44 -29.19
N ALA A 370 -3.52 14.51 -30.51
CA ALA A 370 -3.94 13.37 -31.33
C ALA A 370 -2.91 12.23 -31.29
N GLN A 371 -1.61 12.54 -31.43
CA GLN A 371 -0.54 11.56 -31.30
C GLN A 371 -0.46 10.93 -29.90
N ARG A 372 -0.78 11.70 -28.85
CA ARG A 372 -0.85 11.17 -27.49
C ARG A 372 -1.98 10.16 -27.35
N LEU A 373 -3.18 10.50 -27.84
CA LEU A 373 -4.35 9.60 -27.82
C LEU A 373 -4.12 8.34 -28.67
N ASP A 374 -3.52 8.46 -29.86
CA ASP A 374 -3.20 7.30 -30.71
C ASP A 374 -2.17 6.38 -30.05
N ARG A 375 -1.16 6.95 -29.37
CA ARG A 375 -0.22 6.16 -28.57
C ARG A 375 -0.92 5.37 -27.46
N TRP A 376 -1.85 5.98 -26.74
CA TRP A 376 -2.63 5.29 -25.70
C TRP A 376 -3.57 4.24 -26.27
N TYR A 377 -4.17 4.50 -27.43
CA TYR A 377 -4.99 3.50 -28.12
C TYR A 377 -4.18 2.24 -28.49
N ARG A 378 -2.94 2.41 -28.98
CA ARG A 378 -2.10 1.29 -29.42
C ARG A 378 -1.37 0.58 -28.28
N ARG A 379 -0.88 1.30 -27.27
CA ARG A 379 -0.02 0.75 -26.20
C ARG A 379 -0.74 0.52 -24.88
N GLY A 380 -2.01 0.91 -24.78
CA GLY A 380 -2.76 0.93 -23.53
C GLY A 380 -2.78 2.31 -22.88
N GLU A 381 -3.89 2.60 -22.21
CA GLU A 381 -4.10 3.83 -21.46
C GLU A 381 -3.26 3.86 -20.17
N PRO A 382 -2.83 5.04 -19.71
CA PRO A 382 -2.14 5.15 -18.43
C PRO A 382 -3.08 4.74 -17.28
N LEU A 383 -2.50 4.13 -16.25
CA LEU A 383 -3.25 3.69 -15.05
C LEU A 383 -4.11 4.82 -14.47
N SER A 384 -3.62 6.06 -14.52
CA SER A 384 -4.32 7.25 -14.02
C SER A 384 -5.63 7.59 -14.74
N LEU A 385 -5.84 7.08 -15.95
CA LEU A 385 -7.08 7.23 -16.73
C LEU A 385 -7.89 5.92 -16.79
N SER A 386 -7.35 4.83 -16.23
CA SER A 386 -7.88 3.48 -16.35
C SER A 386 -9.05 3.20 -15.40
N MET A 387 -9.35 1.93 -15.10
CA MET A 387 -10.54 1.48 -14.34
C MET A 387 -11.85 1.52 -15.15
N GLY A 388 -11.76 1.41 -16.48
CA GLY A 388 -12.92 1.39 -17.37
C GLY A 388 -13.60 2.75 -17.56
N LEU A 389 -12.97 3.83 -17.09
CA LEU A 389 -13.50 5.20 -17.17
C LEU A 389 -12.88 6.02 -18.32
N TYR A 390 -11.96 5.45 -19.10
CA TYR A 390 -11.25 6.17 -20.16
C TYR A 390 -12.18 6.67 -21.27
N GLN A 391 -12.12 7.97 -21.56
CA GLN A 391 -12.95 8.62 -22.57
C GLN A 391 -12.17 9.18 -23.76
N GLY A 392 -10.85 8.99 -23.82
CA GLY A 392 -10.01 9.61 -24.86
C GLY A 392 -10.37 9.21 -26.29
N MET A 393 -10.97 8.04 -26.49
CA MET A 393 -11.43 7.57 -27.81
C MET A 393 -12.49 8.48 -28.43
N ARG A 394 -13.33 9.13 -27.62
CA ARG A 394 -14.37 10.05 -28.12
C ARG A 394 -13.77 11.36 -28.66
N LEU A 395 -12.53 11.69 -28.28
CA LEU A 395 -11.85 12.93 -28.67
C LEU A 395 -11.10 12.81 -30.00
N ILE A 396 -10.85 11.59 -30.49
CA ILE A 396 -10.07 11.36 -31.71
C ILE A 396 -10.75 11.94 -32.96
N PRO A 397 -12.05 11.66 -33.24
CA PRO A 397 -12.70 12.18 -34.44
C PRO A 397 -12.72 13.73 -34.54
N PRO A 398 -13.10 14.49 -33.49
CA PRO A 398 -13.11 15.95 -33.59
C PRO A 398 -11.70 16.54 -33.72
N LEU A 399 -10.68 15.90 -33.15
CA LEU A 399 -9.27 16.29 -33.35
C LEU A 399 -8.82 16.07 -34.78
N GLN A 400 -9.13 14.92 -35.37
CA GLN A 400 -8.75 14.60 -36.75
C GLN A 400 -9.42 15.55 -37.75
N ALA A 401 -10.71 15.84 -37.56
CA ALA A 401 -11.44 16.82 -38.37
C ALA A 401 -10.76 18.20 -38.31
N ALA A 402 -10.50 18.72 -37.11
CA ALA A 402 -9.84 20.02 -36.94
C ALA A 402 -8.43 20.07 -37.56
N ILE A 403 -7.68 18.96 -37.54
CA ILE A 403 -6.34 18.90 -38.15
C ILE A 403 -6.44 18.89 -39.69
N SER A 404 -7.44 18.22 -40.27
CA SER A 404 -7.62 18.11 -41.73
C SER A 404 -8.17 19.38 -42.37
N ASP A 405 -8.90 20.22 -41.62
CA ASP A 405 -9.61 21.39 -42.14
C ASP A 405 -8.70 22.47 -42.74
N TRP A 406 -7.42 22.53 -42.34
CA TRP A 406 -6.50 23.58 -42.77
C TRP A 406 -5.08 23.04 -42.99
N LEU A 407 -4.51 23.32 -44.18
CA LEU A 407 -3.09 23.05 -44.48
C LEU A 407 -2.29 24.37 -44.40
N PRO A 408 -1.16 24.39 -43.66
CA PRO A 408 -0.27 25.55 -43.66
C PRO A 408 0.25 25.86 -45.07
N PRO A 409 0.44 27.16 -45.42
CA PRO A 409 1.14 27.51 -46.66
C PRO A 409 2.54 26.88 -46.66
N GLU A 410 2.93 26.25 -47.78
CA GLU A 410 4.26 25.64 -47.90
C GLU A 410 5.33 26.67 -47.57
N LYS A 411 6.19 26.37 -46.59
CA LYS A 411 7.39 27.18 -46.34
C LYS A 411 8.17 27.26 -47.67
N PRO A 412 8.59 28.45 -48.12
CA PRO A 412 9.33 28.57 -49.36
C PRO A 412 10.54 27.64 -49.30
N LYS A 413 10.58 26.68 -50.23
CA LYS A 413 11.64 25.68 -50.34
C LYS A 413 12.96 26.43 -50.47
N ALA A 414 13.83 26.34 -49.46
CA ALA A 414 15.14 26.99 -49.49
C ALA A 414 15.85 26.58 -50.79
N THR A 415 16.12 27.55 -51.65
CA THR A 415 16.70 27.35 -52.97
C THR A 415 18.06 26.68 -52.80
N SER A 416 18.23 25.46 -53.30
CA SER A 416 19.53 24.75 -53.28
C SER A 416 20.60 25.63 -53.96
N PRO A 417 21.81 25.78 -53.39
CA PRO A 417 22.84 26.65 -53.94
C PRO A 417 23.22 26.18 -55.36
N GLN A 418 23.16 27.09 -56.32
CA GLN A 418 23.57 26.79 -57.70
C GLN A 418 25.10 26.75 -57.76
N THR A 419 25.63 25.62 -58.21
CA THR A 419 27.08 25.42 -58.44
C THR A 419 27.40 25.57 -59.92
N VAL A 420 28.30 26.49 -60.26
CA VAL A 420 28.85 26.66 -61.61
C VAL A 420 30.15 25.88 -61.68
N ARG A 421 30.19 24.82 -62.50
CA ARG A 421 31.39 23.98 -62.67
C ARG A 421 32.21 24.45 -63.86
N LEU A 422 33.51 24.66 -63.65
CA LEU A 422 34.47 25.02 -64.70
C LEU A 422 35.49 23.90 -64.87
N ASP A 423 35.72 23.49 -66.11
CA ASP A 423 36.71 22.45 -66.42
C ASP A 423 38.14 23.02 -66.28
N SER A 424 39.01 22.33 -65.52
CA SER A 424 40.39 22.75 -65.26
C SER A 424 41.25 22.70 -66.52
N MET A 425 40.96 21.81 -67.48
CA MET A 425 41.73 21.71 -68.73
C MET A 425 41.53 22.90 -69.67
N SER A 426 40.37 23.55 -69.56
CA SER A 426 40.09 24.84 -70.22
C SER A 426 40.87 25.99 -69.58
N LEU A 427 41.19 25.88 -68.28
CA LEU A 427 41.77 26.96 -67.49
C LEU A 427 43.30 26.87 -67.37
N PHE A 428 43.88 25.67 -67.26
CA PHE A 428 45.29 25.45 -66.91
C PHE A 428 45.98 24.41 -67.79
N ASP A 429 47.29 24.54 -67.98
CA ASP A 429 48.10 23.48 -68.59
C ASP A 429 48.40 22.35 -67.58
N THR A 430 48.78 21.18 -68.09
CA THR A 430 49.11 20.01 -67.28
C THR A 430 50.19 20.34 -66.24
N GLY A 431 49.95 20.00 -64.97
CA GLY A 431 50.86 20.29 -63.86
C GLY A 431 51.04 21.77 -63.50
N LYS A 432 50.36 22.70 -64.19
CA LYS A 432 50.45 24.14 -63.92
C LYS A 432 49.19 24.67 -63.23
N TRP A 433 49.37 25.79 -62.53
CA TRP A 433 48.31 26.61 -61.94
C TRP A 433 48.26 28.02 -62.55
N ALA A 434 49.08 28.33 -63.56
CA ALA A 434 48.96 29.57 -64.31
C ALA A 434 47.80 29.47 -65.32
N LEU A 435 46.91 30.46 -65.33
CA LEU A 435 45.76 30.52 -66.23
C LEU A 435 46.20 30.70 -67.69
N LYS A 436 45.59 29.95 -68.62
CA LYS A 436 45.84 30.10 -70.07
C LYS A 436 45.26 31.41 -70.58
N ALA A 437 45.87 32.01 -71.61
CA ALA A 437 45.32 33.21 -72.27
C ALA A 437 43.87 33.03 -72.79
N GLY A 438 43.50 31.81 -73.21
CA GLY A 438 42.14 31.48 -73.67
C GLY A 438 41.09 31.28 -72.56
N SER A 439 41.50 31.19 -71.29
CA SER A 439 40.62 30.94 -70.14
C SER A 439 39.74 32.14 -69.75
N THR A 440 40.17 33.35 -70.14
CA THR A 440 39.52 34.64 -69.87
C THR A 440 38.04 34.63 -70.25
N LYS A 441 37.66 34.06 -71.40
CA LYS A 441 36.26 34.02 -71.86
C LYS A 441 35.35 33.19 -70.96
N VAL A 442 35.87 32.09 -70.42
CA VAL A 442 35.15 31.18 -69.51
C VAL A 442 34.99 31.82 -68.14
N LEU A 443 36.04 32.47 -67.64
CA LEU A 443 36.03 33.14 -66.35
C LEU A 443 35.15 34.41 -66.34
N ILE A 444 35.11 35.18 -67.44
CA ILE A 444 34.17 36.32 -67.59
C ILE A 444 32.72 35.84 -67.48
N ARG A 445 32.36 34.71 -68.11
CA ARG A 445 30.99 34.17 -68.01
C ARG A 445 30.63 33.80 -66.56
N ALA A 446 31.56 33.18 -65.84
CA ALA A 446 31.36 32.86 -64.43
C ALA A 446 31.21 34.14 -63.59
N LEU A 447 32.05 35.15 -63.84
CA LEU A 447 32.02 36.44 -63.15
C LEU A 447 30.69 37.20 -63.36
N VAL A 448 30.12 37.19 -64.57
CA VAL A 448 28.79 37.79 -64.82
C VAL A 448 27.70 37.13 -63.98
N ASN A 449 27.72 35.79 -63.87
CA ASN A 449 26.77 35.05 -63.03
C ASN A 449 26.92 35.36 -61.53
N ILE A 450 28.15 35.60 -61.08
CA ILE A 450 28.45 35.99 -59.70
C ILE A 450 27.95 37.41 -59.43
N LYS A 451 28.25 38.38 -60.32
CA LYS A 451 27.82 39.78 -60.17
C LYS A 451 26.30 39.96 -60.18
N ALA A 452 25.56 39.04 -60.79
CA ALA A 452 24.10 39.03 -60.72
C ALA A 452 23.52 38.75 -59.31
N ARG A 453 24.37 38.39 -58.33
CA ARG A 453 23.97 38.00 -56.96
C ARG A 453 24.87 38.64 -55.89
N PRO A 454 24.71 39.95 -55.61
CA PRO A 454 25.48 40.62 -54.57
C PRO A 454 25.17 40.02 -53.18
N GLY A 455 26.18 39.89 -52.32
CA GLY A 455 26.05 39.43 -50.93
C GLY A 455 26.10 37.91 -50.71
N TRP A 456 26.47 37.12 -51.73
CA TRP A 456 26.65 35.67 -51.59
C TRP A 456 28.14 35.34 -51.41
N LEU A 457 28.47 34.35 -50.56
CA LEU A 457 29.82 33.83 -50.42
C LEU A 457 30.20 33.03 -51.67
N ILE A 458 31.34 33.35 -52.28
CA ILE A 458 31.88 32.67 -53.44
C ILE A 458 32.87 31.61 -52.97
N VAL A 459 32.48 30.34 -53.04
CA VAL A 459 33.36 29.22 -52.68
C VAL A 459 33.99 28.65 -53.94
N ILE A 460 35.32 28.69 -54.05
CA ILE A 460 36.10 28.17 -55.16
C ILE A 460 36.83 26.90 -54.70
N ALA A 461 36.45 25.76 -55.27
CA ALA A 461 36.96 24.45 -54.93
C ALA A 461 37.77 23.85 -56.09
N GLY A 462 39.05 23.56 -55.88
CA GLY A 462 39.90 22.89 -56.86
C GLY A 462 39.94 21.38 -56.66
N HIS A 463 39.90 20.62 -57.76
CA HIS A 463 39.99 19.16 -57.77
C HIS A 463 41.02 18.66 -58.81
N THR A 464 41.64 17.52 -58.52
CA THR A 464 42.53 16.79 -59.45
C THR A 464 41.98 15.39 -59.72
N ASP A 465 42.55 14.70 -60.70
CA ASP A 465 42.44 13.25 -60.86
C ASP A 465 43.42 12.53 -59.91
N ASP A 466 43.43 11.19 -59.97
CA ASP A 466 44.26 10.29 -59.16
C ASP A 466 45.70 10.10 -59.69
N VAL A 467 46.13 10.94 -60.63
CA VAL A 467 47.45 10.81 -61.26
C VAL A 467 48.44 11.72 -60.55
N GLY A 468 49.26 11.17 -59.66
CA GLY A 468 50.30 11.90 -58.94
C GLY A 468 50.46 11.45 -57.51
N ASP A 469 51.14 12.25 -56.69
CA ASP A 469 51.17 12.10 -55.23
C ASP A 469 50.08 12.98 -54.59
N ASP A 470 49.36 12.44 -53.62
CA ASP A 470 48.24 13.10 -52.93
C ASP A 470 48.58 14.50 -52.42
N LYS A 471 49.78 14.70 -51.85
CA LYS A 471 50.20 16.02 -51.32
C LYS A 471 50.43 17.00 -52.46
N SER A 472 51.01 16.55 -53.56
CA SER A 472 51.19 17.36 -54.76
C SER A 472 49.83 17.74 -55.38
N ASN A 473 48.91 16.79 -55.48
CA ASN A 473 47.55 16.98 -55.98
C ASN A 473 46.76 17.95 -55.11
N GLN A 474 46.87 17.84 -53.79
CA GLN A 474 46.27 18.78 -52.84
C GLN A 474 46.80 20.21 -53.05
N GLN A 475 48.12 20.39 -53.11
CA GLN A 475 48.73 21.71 -53.34
C GLN A 475 48.36 22.29 -54.70
N LEU A 476 48.39 21.48 -55.76
CA LEU A 476 48.03 21.89 -57.11
C LEU A 476 46.57 22.34 -57.19
N SER A 477 45.65 21.59 -56.57
CA SER A 477 44.23 21.93 -56.54
C SER A 477 43.96 23.26 -55.82
N LEU A 478 44.65 23.50 -54.69
CA LEU A 478 44.55 24.74 -53.93
C LEU A 478 45.11 25.92 -54.75
N LYS A 479 46.30 25.78 -55.32
CA LYS A 479 46.94 26.83 -56.14
C LYS A 479 46.11 27.20 -57.36
N ARG A 480 45.43 26.23 -57.98
CA ARG A 480 44.49 26.48 -59.08
C ARG A 480 43.27 27.25 -58.62
N ALA A 481 42.70 26.90 -57.48
CA ALA A 481 41.56 27.61 -56.90
C ALA A 481 41.95 29.06 -56.49
N GLU A 482 43.13 29.26 -55.91
CA GLU A 482 43.70 30.59 -55.62
C GLU A 482 43.90 31.40 -56.91
N SER A 483 44.38 30.79 -57.99
CA SER A 483 44.59 31.48 -59.26
C SER A 483 43.28 31.96 -59.89
N VAL A 484 42.18 31.20 -59.73
CA VAL A 484 40.83 31.64 -60.14
C VAL A 484 40.33 32.78 -59.25
N ARG A 485 40.53 32.69 -57.93
CA ARG A 485 40.20 33.79 -56.99
C ARG A 485 40.93 35.07 -57.38
N ASP A 486 42.25 35.01 -57.54
CA ASP A 486 43.09 36.17 -57.81
C ASP A 486 42.70 36.82 -59.15
N TRP A 487 42.45 36.02 -60.18
CA TRP A 487 41.94 36.54 -61.44
C TRP A 487 40.58 37.25 -61.28
N MET A 488 39.65 36.68 -60.49
CA MET A 488 38.33 37.29 -60.24
C MET A 488 38.41 38.55 -59.39
N ARG A 489 39.34 38.62 -58.43
CA ARG A 489 39.64 39.83 -57.65
C ARG A 489 40.16 40.93 -58.57
N ASP A 490 41.22 40.63 -59.33
CA ASP A 490 41.97 41.63 -60.10
C ASP A 490 41.21 42.11 -61.34
N THR A 491 40.43 41.23 -61.99
CA THR A 491 39.66 41.57 -63.21
C THR A 491 38.21 41.94 -62.91
N GLY A 492 37.65 41.39 -61.84
CA GLY A 492 36.22 41.47 -61.53
C GLY A 492 35.85 42.48 -60.46
N ASP A 493 36.81 43.10 -59.79
CA ASP A 493 36.56 44.04 -58.68
C ASP A 493 35.69 43.43 -57.58
N VAL A 494 36.01 42.18 -57.22
CA VAL A 494 35.34 41.44 -56.14
C VAL A 494 36.27 41.43 -54.94
N ALA A 495 35.78 41.90 -53.79
CA ALA A 495 36.57 41.96 -52.57
C ALA A 495 37.08 40.58 -52.14
N GLU A 496 38.30 40.51 -51.60
CA GLU A 496 38.89 39.25 -51.15
C GLU A 496 38.04 38.55 -50.08
N SER A 497 37.33 39.32 -49.24
CA SER A 497 36.41 38.82 -48.21
C SER A 497 35.15 38.14 -48.76
N CYS A 498 34.91 38.19 -50.07
CA CYS A 498 33.84 37.43 -50.74
C CYS A 498 34.21 35.98 -51.02
N PHE A 499 35.48 35.61 -50.91
CA PHE A 499 35.97 34.31 -51.38
C PHE A 499 36.31 33.35 -50.24
N ALA A 500 35.90 32.09 -50.39
CA ALA A 500 36.45 30.97 -49.65
C ALA A 500 37.11 30.01 -50.66
N VAL A 501 38.40 29.75 -50.49
CA VAL A 501 39.19 28.94 -51.44
C VAL A 501 39.57 27.63 -50.77
N GLN A 502 39.31 26.51 -51.44
CA GLN A 502 39.64 25.17 -50.93
C GLN A 502 40.25 24.30 -52.03
N GLY A 503 41.34 23.61 -51.71
CA GLY A 503 41.83 22.49 -52.52
C GLY A 503 41.30 21.18 -51.93
N TYR A 504 40.82 20.28 -52.77
CA TYR A 504 40.41 18.93 -52.37
C TYR A 504 41.34 17.83 -52.92
N GLY A 505 42.29 18.17 -53.79
CA GLY A 505 43.09 17.19 -54.51
C GLY A 505 42.20 16.16 -55.20
N GLU A 506 42.57 14.89 -55.08
CA GLU A 506 41.83 13.75 -55.63
C GLU A 506 40.74 13.19 -54.71
N SER A 507 40.62 13.69 -53.48
CA SER A 507 39.77 13.11 -52.42
C SER A 507 38.26 13.15 -52.71
N HIS A 508 37.83 13.97 -53.68
CA HIS A 508 36.42 14.15 -54.05
C HIS A 508 36.22 14.00 -55.57
N PRO A 509 36.33 12.77 -56.13
CA PRO A 509 36.14 12.52 -57.54
C PRO A 509 34.66 12.71 -57.93
N TYR A 510 34.42 13.37 -59.07
CA TYR A 510 33.08 13.57 -59.63
C TYR A 510 32.64 12.40 -60.52
N LYS A 511 33.59 11.77 -61.22
CA LYS A 511 33.41 10.54 -61.99
C LYS A 511 34.50 9.54 -61.62
N THR A 512 34.34 8.28 -62.02
CA THR A 512 35.42 7.30 -61.80
C THR A 512 36.71 7.73 -62.50
N ASN A 513 37.85 7.58 -61.83
CA ASN A 513 39.17 7.78 -62.44
C ASN A 513 39.59 6.62 -63.35
N ASP A 514 38.77 5.57 -63.50
CA ASP A 514 39.11 4.42 -64.34
C ASP A 514 39.09 4.72 -65.84
N THR A 515 38.48 5.84 -66.24
CA THR A 515 38.35 6.26 -67.65
C THR A 515 39.06 7.58 -67.90
N LEU A 516 39.58 7.76 -69.12
CA LEU A 516 40.18 9.04 -69.52
C LEU A 516 39.18 10.19 -69.46
N GLU A 517 37.91 9.96 -69.83
CA GLU A 517 36.86 10.98 -69.71
C GLU A 517 36.52 11.28 -68.24
N GLY A 518 36.59 10.29 -67.36
CA GLY A 518 36.35 10.44 -65.93
C GLY A 518 37.45 11.25 -65.24
N ARG A 519 38.73 10.94 -65.51
CA ARG A 519 39.88 11.74 -65.05
C ARG A 519 39.80 13.17 -65.55
N ALA A 520 39.44 13.34 -66.82
CA ALA A 520 39.19 14.65 -67.42
C ALA A 520 38.14 15.46 -66.63
N ALA A 521 37.02 14.84 -66.28
CA ALA A 521 35.96 15.50 -65.51
C ALA A 521 36.37 15.78 -64.05
N ASN A 522 37.29 15.01 -63.48
CA ASN A 522 37.78 15.19 -62.11
C ASN A 522 38.75 16.37 -61.97
N ARG A 523 39.52 16.67 -63.03
CA ARG A 523 40.32 17.89 -63.14
C ARG A 523 39.41 19.10 -63.38
N ARG A 524 38.83 19.65 -62.31
CA ARG A 524 37.87 20.77 -62.37
C ARG A 524 38.09 21.80 -61.28
N VAL A 525 37.57 23.00 -61.51
CA VAL A 525 37.38 24.02 -60.47
C VAL A 525 35.89 24.32 -60.37
N GLU A 526 35.31 24.11 -59.19
CA GLU A 526 33.91 24.42 -58.94
C GLU A 526 33.79 25.79 -58.27
N ILE A 527 32.82 26.58 -58.71
CA ILE A 527 32.45 27.84 -58.08
C ILE A 527 31.02 27.68 -57.59
N SER A 528 30.83 27.79 -56.29
CA SER A 528 29.50 27.72 -55.67
C SER A 528 29.17 29.02 -54.96
N LEU A 529 27.90 29.43 -55.08
CA LEU A 529 27.38 30.61 -54.41
C LEU A 529 26.54 30.15 -53.23
N VAL A 530 26.92 30.55 -52.02
CA VAL A 530 26.20 30.23 -50.79
C VAL A 530 25.58 31.51 -50.22
N PRO A 531 24.27 31.54 -49.92
CA PRO A 531 23.66 32.71 -49.31
C PRO A 531 24.18 32.86 -47.87
N GLN A 532 24.94 33.92 -47.60
CA GLN A 532 25.45 34.24 -46.27
C GLN A 532 25.38 35.74 -46.06
N ALA A 533 24.58 36.19 -45.10
CA ALA A 533 24.17 37.58 -44.91
C ALA A 533 25.31 38.60 -44.64
N ASP A 534 26.56 38.14 -44.49
CA ASP A 534 27.73 38.96 -44.14
C ASP A 534 28.97 38.70 -45.01
N ALA A 535 28.88 37.85 -46.04
CA ALA A 535 30.01 37.61 -46.94
C ALA A 535 30.24 38.83 -47.84
N CYS A 536 31.51 39.21 -48.08
CA CYS A 536 31.95 40.46 -48.76
C CYS A 536 32.10 41.72 -47.91
N ARG A 537 31.88 41.71 -46.59
CA ARG A 537 32.20 42.86 -45.74
C ARG A 537 33.71 43.07 -45.68
N VAL A 538 34.18 44.30 -45.89
CA VAL A 538 35.60 44.67 -45.73
C VAL A 538 35.92 44.64 -44.23
N PRO A 539 37.00 43.99 -43.76
CA PRO A 539 37.36 43.99 -42.35
C PRO A 539 37.77 45.43 -41.97
N GLY A 540 36.87 46.20 -41.35
CA GLY A 540 37.20 47.59 -40.97
C GLY A 540 36.07 48.55 -40.64
N MET A 541 34.79 48.25 -40.90
CA MET A 541 33.68 49.08 -40.39
C MET A 541 32.84 48.29 -39.39
N LYS A 542 33.09 48.56 -38.10
CA LYS A 542 32.16 48.26 -37.01
C LYS A 542 30.88 49.09 -37.23
N GLU A 543 29.76 48.43 -37.47
CA GLU A 543 28.46 49.03 -37.16
C GLU A 543 28.15 48.82 -35.67
N PRO A 544 27.49 49.80 -35.03
CA PRO A 544 27.34 49.85 -33.57
C PRO A 544 26.33 48.81 -33.09
N SER A 545 26.66 48.18 -31.97
CA SER A 545 25.74 47.35 -31.17
C SER A 545 24.47 48.14 -30.84
N PRO A 546 23.26 47.57 -30.98
CA PRO A 546 22.08 48.16 -30.39
C PRO A 546 22.05 47.81 -28.89
N GLU A 547 22.58 48.71 -28.06
CA GLU A 547 22.26 48.76 -26.64
C GLU A 547 20.99 49.61 -26.42
N GLY A 548 20.06 49.06 -25.63
CA GLY A 548 19.31 49.82 -24.65
C GLY A 548 18.00 50.48 -25.10
N GLY A 549 16.88 49.83 -24.78
CA GLY A 549 15.54 50.42 -24.80
C GLY A 549 14.60 49.69 -23.83
N ASP A 550 14.79 49.95 -22.54
CA ASP A 550 13.94 49.56 -21.42
C ASP A 550 12.58 50.29 -21.49
N ALA A 551 11.45 49.60 -21.20
CA ALA A 551 10.26 50.18 -20.55
C ALA A 551 9.07 49.19 -20.38
N LEU A 552 8.72 48.99 -19.11
CA LEU A 552 7.37 48.88 -18.52
C LEU A 552 6.39 47.76 -18.96
N ALA A 553 6.08 46.87 -18.01
CA ALA A 553 4.71 46.74 -17.51
C ALA A 553 4.71 46.22 -16.06
N LYS A 554 4.00 46.96 -15.20
CA LYS A 554 3.52 46.51 -13.89
C LYS A 554 2.46 45.42 -14.04
#